data_AF-A0A5J9WH13-F1
#
_entry.id   AF-A0A5J9WH13-F1
#
_cell.length_a   1.000
_cell.length_b   1.000
_cell.length_c   1.000
_cell.angle_alpha   90.00
_cell.angle_beta   90.00
_cell.angle_gamma   90.00
#
_symmetry.space_group_name_H-M   'P 1'
#
loop_
_entity.id
_entity.type
_entity.pdbx_description
1 polymer ?
#
loop_
_entity_poly.entity_id
_entity_poly.type
_entity_poly.pdbx_seq_one_letter_code
_entity_poly.pdbx_strand_id
1 'polypeptide(L)'
;NVHAVATELGPAVEDHARHRGLAHVSDLFPFLKPLDLQGRRREVSGHLEKMFHILDGIVERRLAEASTSKDKRNDFLDVLLDLMSAGKIDRDNIVRTFMLDLFVAGSDTTASTVSWAMAELLRNPSVMAKEVIEEPDTARLPC
;
A
#
# COMPACT_ATOMS: atom_id res chain seq x y z
N ASN A 1 -10.03 -0.85 11.09
CA ASN A 1 -10.22 -2.31 11.04
C ASN A 1 -9.40 -2.84 9.88
N VAL A 2 -8.26 -3.49 10.17
CA VAL A 2 -7.23 -3.88 9.20
C VAL A 2 -7.75 -4.93 8.20
N HIS A 3 -8.67 -5.79 8.66
CA HIS A 3 -9.33 -6.76 7.81
C HIS A 3 -10.20 -6.08 6.74
N ALA A 4 -10.91 -5.01 7.08
CA ALA A 4 -11.73 -4.27 6.12
C ALA A 4 -10.86 -3.60 5.04
N VAL A 5 -9.71 -3.04 5.43
CA VAL A 5 -8.75 -2.45 4.49
C VAL A 5 -8.15 -3.51 3.57
N ALA A 6 -7.81 -4.69 4.09
CA ALA A 6 -7.30 -5.79 3.28
C ALA A 6 -8.32 -6.32 2.26
N THR A 7 -9.60 -6.44 2.66
CA THR A 7 -10.67 -6.89 1.76
C THR A 7 -10.98 -5.86 0.65
N GLU A 8 -10.93 -4.58 0.98
CA GLU A 8 -11.19 -3.48 0.02
C GLU A 8 -10.03 -3.28 -0.96
N LEU A 9 -8.79 -3.46 -0.49
CA LEU A 9 -7.58 -3.03 -1.19
C LEU A 9 -6.83 -4.18 -1.86
N GLY A 10 -7.09 -5.43 -1.44
CA GLY A 10 -6.49 -6.64 -2.01
C GLY A 10 -6.65 -6.77 -3.53
N PRO A 11 -7.87 -6.61 -4.09
CA PRO A 11 -8.07 -6.70 -5.53
C PRO A 11 -7.32 -5.61 -6.32
N ALA A 12 -7.23 -4.40 -5.77
CA ALA A 12 -6.54 -3.28 -6.41
C ALA A 12 -5.01 -3.47 -6.40
N VAL A 13 -4.46 -4.07 -5.35
CA VAL A 13 -3.03 -4.41 -5.25
C VAL A 13 -2.67 -5.52 -6.23
N GLU A 14 -3.50 -6.57 -6.32
CA GLU A 14 -3.23 -7.70 -7.21
C GLU A 14 -3.31 -7.32 -8.69
N ASP A 15 -4.25 -6.43 -9.05
CA ASP A 15 -4.36 -5.89 -10.40
C ASP A 15 -3.16 -5.01 -10.78
N HIS A 16 -2.69 -4.18 -9.84
CA HIS A 16 -1.47 -3.39 -10.01
C HIS A 16 -0.24 -4.27 -10.29
N ALA A 17 -0.06 -5.36 -9.53
CA ALA A 17 1.06 -6.28 -9.69
C ALA A 17 1.07 -6.99 -11.06
N ARG A 18 -0.10 -7.39 -11.58
CA ARG A 18 -0.23 -8.08 -12.88
C ARG A 18 0.19 -7.22 -14.07
N HIS A 19 -0.02 -5.90 -13.98
CA HIS A 19 0.32 -4.99 -15.07
C HIS A 19 1.80 -4.61 -15.14
N ARG A 20 2.57 -4.79 -14.07
CA ARG A 20 3.97 -4.34 -13.98
C ARG A 20 4.97 -5.16 -14.81
N GLY A 21 4.62 -6.40 -15.16
CA GLY A 21 5.53 -7.37 -15.80
C GLY A 21 5.37 -7.57 -17.31
N LEU A 22 4.36 -6.97 -17.95
CA LEU A 22 4.09 -7.19 -19.37
C LEU A 22 4.66 -6.04 -20.22
N ALA A 23 5.51 -6.35 -21.19
CA ALA A 23 5.98 -5.35 -22.15
C ALA A 23 4.78 -4.79 -22.94
N HIS A 24 4.55 -3.47 -22.85
CA HIS A 24 3.38 -2.87 -23.48
C HIS A 24 3.62 -2.60 -24.96
N VAL A 25 2.60 -2.91 -25.77
CA VAL A 25 2.59 -2.58 -27.19
C VAL A 25 2.69 -1.06 -27.41
N SER A 26 2.15 -0.26 -26.49
CA SER A 26 2.26 1.20 -26.48
C SER A 26 3.64 1.72 -26.07
N ASP A 27 4.45 0.91 -25.38
CA ASP A 27 5.82 1.26 -25.01
C ASP A 27 6.80 0.91 -26.15
N LEU A 28 6.49 -0.13 -26.94
CA LEU A 28 7.18 -0.42 -28.21
C LEU A 28 6.76 0.53 -29.34
N PHE A 29 5.50 0.97 -29.38
CA PHE A 29 4.94 1.79 -30.46
C PHE A 29 4.25 3.05 -29.91
N PRO A 30 4.99 4.15 -29.70
CA PRO A 30 4.47 5.37 -29.07
C PRO A 30 3.27 6.00 -29.77
N PHE A 31 3.11 5.79 -31.08
CA PHE A 31 1.98 6.31 -31.86
C PHE A 31 0.65 5.58 -31.59
N LEU A 32 0.67 4.41 -30.95
CA LEU A 32 -0.56 3.69 -30.52
C LEU A 32 -1.06 4.12 -29.13
N LYS A 33 -0.29 4.95 -28.40
CA LYS A 33 -0.68 5.47 -27.07
C LYS A 33 -2.06 6.15 -27.01
N PRO A 34 -2.48 6.96 -28.03
CA PRO A 34 -3.78 7.62 -27.97
C PRO A 34 -4.96 6.67 -28.16
N LEU A 35 -4.76 5.53 -28.85
CA LEU A 35 -5.86 4.62 -29.18
C LEU A 35 -6.30 3.75 -27.99
N ASP A 36 -5.49 3.63 -26.93
CA ASP A 36 -5.74 2.76 -25.76
C ASP A 36 -6.29 1.38 -26.17
N LEU A 37 -5.66 0.72 -27.16
CA LEU A 37 -6.16 -0.51 -27.79
C LEU A 37 -6.42 -1.66 -26.81
N GLN A 38 -5.79 -1.63 -25.64
CA GLN A 38 -5.96 -2.63 -24.58
C GLN A 38 -6.98 -2.22 -23.51
N GLY A 39 -7.58 -1.02 -23.61
CA GLY A 39 -8.52 -0.48 -22.61
C GLY A 39 -7.90 -0.23 -21.23
N ARG A 40 -6.57 -0.30 -21.13
CA ARG A 40 -5.85 -0.36 -19.87
C ARG A 40 -5.67 0.99 -19.21
N ARG A 41 -5.60 2.10 -19.97
CA ARG A 41 -5.63 3.43 -19.32
C ARG A 41 -6.94 3.60 -18.58
N ARG A 42 -8.05 3.15 -19.15
CA ARG A 42 -9.37 3.22 -18.51
C ARG A 42 -9.46 2.34 -17.26
N GLU A 43 -8.93 1.12 -17.31
CA GLU A 43 -8.90 0.21 -16.17
C GLU A 43 -8.02 0.72 -15.03
N VAL A 44 -6.76 1.09 -15.32
CA VAL A 44 -5.85 1.66 -14.33
C VAL A 44 -6.42 2.94 -13.72
N SER A 45 -7.04 3.81 -14.54
CA SER A 45 -7.70 5.02 -14.02
C SER A 45 -8.80 4.70 -13.01
N GLY A 46 -9.63 3.69 -13.28
CA GLY A 46 -10.68 3.27 -12.35
C GLY A 46 -10.14 2.72 -11.02
N HIS A 47 -9.04 1.96 -11.05
CA HIS A 47 -8.39 1.49 -9.83
C HIS A 47 -7.72 2.63 -9.04
N LEU A 48 -7.06 3.55 -9.75
CA LEU A 48 -6.43 4.72 -9.13
C LEU A 48 -7.46 5.64 -8.47
N GLU A 49 -8.61 5.86 -9.11
CA GLU A 49 -9.71 6.66 -8.53
C GLU A 49 -10.23 6.06 -7.22
N LYS A 50 -10.43 4.73 -7.17
CA LYS A 50 -10.83 4.05 -5.93
C LYS A 50 -9.79 4.22 -4.83
N MET A 51 -8.51 4.07 -5.17
CA MET A 51 -7.41 4.22 -4.23
C MET A 51 -7.31 5.66 -3.70
N PHE A 52 -7.46 6.66 -4.58
CA PHE A 52 -7.54 8.06 -4.15
C PHE A 52 -8.71 8.30 -3.21
N HIS A 53 -9.90 7.77 -3.50
CA HIS A 53 -11.05 7.91 -2.61
C HIS A 53 -10.81 7.35 -1.20
N ILE A 54 -10.13 6.20 -1.10
CA ILE A 54 -9.76 5.60 0.18
C ILE A 54 -8.74 6.48 0.92
N LEU A 55 -7.68 6.90 0.24
CA LEU A 55 -6.61 7.72 0.82
C LEU A 55 -7.13 9.09 1.27
N ASP A 56 -7.99 9.73 0.47
CA ASP A 56 -8.66 10.98 0.84
C ASP A 56 -9.51 10.79 2.11
N GLY A 57 -10.24 9.67 2.22
CA GLY A 57 -11.02 9.36 3.42
C GLY A 57 -10.15 9.18 4.68
N ILE A 58 -8.92 8.67 4.54
CA ILE A 58 -7.95 8.54 5.64
C ILE A 58 -7.45 9.93 6.07
N VAL A 59 -7.08 10.77 5.11
CA VAL A 59 -6.62 12.16 5.38
C VAL A 59 -7.73 12.96 6.06
N GLU A 60 -8.95 12.91 5.54
CA GLU A 60 -10.10 13.63 6.08
C GLU A 60 -10.41 13.22 7.52
N ARG A 61 -10.39 11.91 7.80
CA ARG A 61 -10.58 11.39 9.15
C ARG A 61 -9.50 11.90 10.10
N ARG A 62 -8.25 11.97 9.64
CA ARG A 62 -7.13 12.44 10.46
C ARG A 62 -7.23 13.93 10.77
N LEU A 63 -7.68 14.74 9.81
CA LEU A 63 -7.96 16.16 10.01
C LEU A 63 -9.10 16.38 11.01
N ALA A 64 -10.17 15.59 10.92
CA ALA A 64 -11.28 15.64 11.88
C ALA A 64 -10.83 15.25 13.31
N GLU A 65 -10.02 14.19 13.44
CA GLU A 65 -9.43 13.78 14.73
C GLU A 65 -8.54 14.89 15.33
N ALA A 66 -7.71 15.55 14.52
CA ALA A 66 -6.85 16.65 14.97
C ALA A 66 -7.62 17.88 15.48
N SER A 67 -8.87 18.09 15.01
CA SER A 67 -9.74 19.17 15.49
C SER A 67 -10.40 18.87 16.85
N THR A 68 -10.48 17.60 17.24
CA THR A 68 -11.23 17.15 18.44
C THR A 68 -10.31 16.65 19.56
N SER A 69 -9.11 16.18 19.22
CA SER A 69 -8.10 15.67 20.15
C SER A 69 -6.73 16.26 19.83
N LYS A 70 -5.93 16.56 20.87
CA LYS A 70 -4.54 17.02 20.74
C LYS A 70 -3.52 15.89 20.60
N ASP A 71 -3.94 14.64 20.63
CA ASP A 71 -3.02 13.51 20.53
C ASP A 71 -2.58 13.30 19.07
N LYS A 72 -1.36 13.78 18.76
CA LYS A 72 -0.62 13.39 17.56
C LYS A 72 -0.19 11.94 17.71
N ARG A 73 -0.39 11.10 16.67
CA ARG A 73 0.16 9.73 16.65
C ARG A 73 1.64 9.72 16.27
N ASN A 74 2.20 10.85 15.85
CA ASN A 74 3.58 11.01 15.39
C ASN A 74 3.95 9.99 14.31
N ASP A 75 3.02 9.75 13.39
CA ASP A 75 3.23 8.87 12.25
C ASP A 75 3.60 9.67 10.99
N PHE A 76 3.87 8.95 9.90
CA PHE A 76 4.21 9.54 8.60
C PHE A 76 3.15 10.53 8.10
N LEU A 77 1.87 10.24 8.33
CA LEU A 77 0.78 11.13 7.92
C LEU A 77 0.78 12.43 8.73
N ASP A 78 1.06 12.38 10.03
CA ASP A 78 1.20 13.60 10.85
C ASP A 78 2.31 14.52 10.32
N VAL A 79 3.45 13.96 9.89
CA VAL A 79 4.54 14.75 9.28
C VAL A 79 4.08 15.43 7.99
N LEU A 80 3.34 14.72 7.15
CA LEU A 80 2.78 15.29 5.91
C LEU A 80 1.75 16.38 6.20
N LEU A 81 0.87 16.18 7.18
CA LEU A 81 -0.11 17.19 7.60
C LEU A 81 0.56 18.44 8.17
N ASP A 82 1.64 18.28 8.94
CA ASP A 82 2.45 19.40 9.44
C ASP A 82 3.07 20.18 8.27
N LEU A 83 3.62 19.51 7.26
CA LEU A 83 4.14 20.16 6.05
C LEU A 83 3.07 20.88 5.23
N MET A 84 1.84 20.34 5.18
CA MET A 84 0.70 21.00 4.54
C MET A 84 0.28 22.25 5.31
N SER A 85 0.23 22.18 6.64
CA SER A 85 -0.09 23.35 7.47
C SER A 85 0.96 24.47 7.34
N ALA A 86 2.22 24.10 7.07
CA ALA A 86 3.31 25.04 6.80
C ALA A 86 3.30 25.58 5.36
N GLY A 87 2.32 25.21 4.52
CA GLY A 87 2.18 25.65 3.13
C GLY A 87 3.27 25.12 2.20
N LYS A 88 3.99 24.06 2.57
CA LYS A 88 5.07 23.48 1.75
C LYS A 88 4.57 22.45 0.75
N ILE A 89 3.44 21.81 1.04
CA ILE A 89 2.80 20.82 0.19
C ILE A 89 1.28 21.01 0.23
N ASP A 90 0.61 20.66 -0.85
CA ASP A 90 -0.84 20.68 -0.93
C ASP A 90 -1.43 19.31 -0.59
N ARG A 91 -2.72 19.28 -0.26
CA ARG A 91 -3.49 18.04 0.00
C ARG A 91 -3.34 17.03 -1.15
N ASP A 92 -3.36 17.52 -2.39
CA ASP A 92 -3.24 16.67 -3.58
C ASP A 92 -1.88 15.97 -3.63
N ASN A 93 -0.79 16.65 -3.24
CA ASN A 93 0.53 16.05 -3.15
C ASN A 93 0.60 14.97 -2.07
N ILE A 94 -0.07 15.18 -0.92
CA ILE A 94 -0.15 14.16 0.14
C ILE A 94 -0.80 12.89 -0.39
N VAL A 95 -1.99 13.00 -0.95
CA VAL A 95 -2.80 11.85 -1.37
C VAL A 95 -2.23 11.18 -2.61
N ARG A 96 -1.99 11.97 -3.67
CA ARG A 96 -1.65 11.42 -4.99
C ARG A 96 -0.20 11.05 -5.16
N THR A 97 0.70 11.65 -4.38
CA THR A 97 2.13 11.39 -4.49
C THR A 97 2.59 10.55 -3.31
N PHE A 98 2.60 11.10 -2.10
CA PHE A 98 3.25 10.45 -0.97
C PHE A 98 2.52 9.20 -0.47
N MET A 99 1.21 9.30 -0.24
CA MET A 99 0.44 8.17 0.29
C MET A 99 0.27 7.07 -0.74
N LEU A 100 0.00 7.44 -2.01
CA LEU A 100 -0.10 6.47 -3.10
C LEU A 100 1.23 5.71 -3.30
N ASP A 101 2.35 6.43 -3.39
CA ASP A 101 3.65 5.82 -3.65
C ASP A 101 4.07 4.87 -2.51
N LEU A 102 3.91 5.31 -1.25
CA LEU A 102 4.20 4.48 -0.09
C LEU A 102 3.34 3.21 -0.08
N PHE A 103 2.05 3.35 -0.39
CA PHE A 103 1.13 2.22 -0.37
C PHE A 103 1.46 1.20 -1.48
N VAL A 104 1.67 1.67 -2.71
CA VAL A 104 1.98 0.83 -3.87
C VAL A 104 3.36 0.18 -3.76
N ALA A 105 4.36 0.90 -3.28
CA ALA A 105 5.71 0.34 -3.10
C ALA A 105 5.76 -0.66 -1.95
N GLY A 106 5.05 -0.38 -0.85
CA GLY A 106 5.04 -1.22 0.34
C GLY A 106 4.24 -2.51 0.20
N SER A 107 3.10 -2.48 -0.50
CA SER A 107 2.19 -3.63 -0.59
C SER A 107 2.82 -4.83 -1.32
N ASP A 108 3.24 -4.63 -2.57
CA ASP A 108 3.74 -5.70 -3.45
C ASP A 108 5.02 -6.33 -2.88
N THR A 109 5.92 -5.50 -2.34
CA THR A 109 7.23 -5.94 -1.85
C THR A 109 7.13 -6.71 -0.54
N THR A 110 6.33 -6.22 0.42
CA THR A 110 6.14 -6.92 1.70
C THR A 110 5.37 -8.22 1.51
N ALA A 111 4.31 -8.22 0.69
CA ALA A 111 3.56 -9.45 0.38
C ALA A 111 4.47 -10.50 -0.28
N SER A 112 5.30 -10.09 -1.23
CA SER A 112 6.27 -10.98 -1.88
C SER A 112 7.33 -11.49 -0.90
N THR A 113 7.85 -10.62 -0.03
CA THR A 113 8.86 -11.01 0.96
C THR A 113 8.31 -12.04 1.94
N VAL A 114 7.08 -11.84 2.42
CA VAL A 114 6.41 -12.79 3.32
C VAL A 114 6.12 -14.12 2.62
N SER A 115 5.67 -14.09 1.35
CA SER A 115 5.42 -15.32 0.62
C SER A 115 6.69 -16.13 0.38
N TRP A 116 7.81 -15.46 0.05
CA TRP A 116 9.12 -16.08 -0.06
C TRP A 116 9.63 -16.63 1.27
N ALA A 117 9.48 -15.86 2.36
CA ALA A 117 9.85 -16.32 3.69
C ALA A 117 9.07 -17.60 4.07
N MET A 118 7.75 -17.62 3.84
CA MET A 118 6.91 -18.78 4.09
C MET A 118 7.32 -19.99 3.23
N ALA A 119 7.60 -19.77 1.94
CA ALA A 119 8.04 -20.81 1.02
C ALA A 119 9.39 -21.41 1.45
N GLU A 120 10.32 -20.58 1.93
CA GLU A 120 11.64 -21.02 2.37
C GLU A 120 11.58 -21.75 3.72
N LEU A 121 10.71 -21.30 4.63
CA LEU A 121 10.44 -21.99 5.89
C LEU A 121 9.87 -23.39 5.63
N LEU A 122 8.90 -23.53 4.72
CA LEU A 122 8.31 -24.82 4.37
C LEU A 122 9.31 -25.79 3.73
N ARG A 123 10.34 -25.26 3.06
CA ARG A 123 11.43 -26.05 2.48
C ARG A 123 12.47 -26.51 3.50
N ASN A 124 12.61 -25.80 4.61
CA ASN A 124 13.58 -26.08 5.67
C ASN A 124 12.87 -26.37 7.00
N PRO A 125 12.26 -27.57 7.15
CA PRO A 125 11.42 -27.90 8.31
C PRO A 125 12.16 -27.83 9.66
N SER A 126 13.48 -28.02 9.68
CA SER A 126 14.31 -27.86 10.88
C SER A 126 14.43 -26.42 11.37
N VAL A 127 14.39 -25.43 10.46
CA VAL A 127 14.39 -24.00 10.78
C VAL A 127 12.99 -23.53 11.17
N MET A 128 11.95 -24.01 10.48
CA MET A 128 10.55 -23.74 10.86
C MET A 128 10.26 -24.20 12.30
N ALA A 129 10.73 -25.40 12.69
CA ALA A 129 10.52 -25.90 14.05
C ALA A 129 11.15 -25.01 15.12
N LYS A 130 12.31 -24.39 14.85
CA LYS A 130 12.99 -23.50 15.80
C LYS A 130 12.37 -22.10 15.84
N GLU A 131 12.20 -21.47 14.69
CA GLU A 131 11.82 -20.05 14.62
C GLU A 131 10.30 -19.84 14.73
N VAL A 132 9.48 -20.77 14.20
CA VAL A 132 8.01 -20.58 14.14
C VAL A 132 7.27 -21.38 15.22
N ILE A 133 7.83 -22.50 15.68
CA ILE A 133 7.18 -23.39 16.66
C ILE A 133 7.80 -23.26 18.06
N GLU A 134 9.12 -23.04 18.18
CA GLU A 134 9.81 -22.87 19.47
C GLU A 134 9.77 -21.42 20.00
N GLU A 135 9.82 -20.41 19.12
CA GLU A 135 9.78 -19.00 19.52
C GLU A 135 8.41 -18.47 20.04
N PRO A 136 7.21 -18.89 19.56
CA PRO A 136 5.96 -18.38 20.13
C PRO A 136 5.73 -18.79 21.60
N ASP A 137 6.42 -19.85 22.07
CA ASP A 137 6.33 -20.31 23.46
C ASP A 137 7.32 -19.60 24.40
N THR A 138 8.41 -19.01 23.89
CA THR A 138 9.37 -18.26 24.72
C THR A 138 9.00 -16.78 24.90
N ALA A 139 8.09 -16.26 24.08
CA ALA A 139 7.46 -14.94 24.29
C ALA A 139 6.32 -14.96 25.35
N ARG A 140 5.97 -16.14 25.90
CA ARG A 140 5.07 -16.27 27.06
C ARG A 140 5.87 -16.58 28.33
N LEU A 141 6.15 -15.50 29.08
CA LEU A 141 6.24 -15.34 30.57
C LEU A 141 7.56 -14.71 31.06
N PRO A 142 7.56 -13.89 32.16
CA PRO A 142 6.50 -13.76 33.16
C PRO A 142 5.95 -12.34 33.41
N CYS A 143 4.63 -12.28 33.67
CA CYS A 143 4.01 -11.69 34.86
C CYS A 143 2.84 -12.60 35.26
#